data_AF-A0A535K1A8-F1
#
_entry.id   AF-A0A535K1A8-F1
#
_cell.length_a   1.000
_cell.length_b   1.000
_cell.length_c   1.000
_cell.angle_alpha   90.00
_cell.angle_beta   90.00
_cell.angle_gamma   90.00
#
_symmetry.space_group_name_H-M   'P 1'
#
loop_
_entity.id
_entity.type
_entity.pdbx_description
1 polymer ?
#
loop_
_entity_poly.entity_id
_entity_poly.type
_entity_poly.pdbx_seq_one_letter_code
_entity_poly.pdbx_strand_id
1 'polypeptide(L)'
;MPIARCPRCRAEDISADAHPTRLLQNGQTVPVFVCCNCFRPAELEFQIACEANQIPYRPLAIRESLRLLRDFYRARHAASPDDPYVAGALADIERRLSIEPVGRAPKLDA
;
A
#
# COMPACT_ATOMS: atom_id res chain seq x y z
N MET A 1 11.21 -15.13 -11.82
CA MET A 1 10.37 -14.30 -10.93
C MET A 1 8.90 -14.48 -11.32
N PRO A 2 8.00 -14.92 -10.42
CA PRO A 2 6.57 -14.88 -10.72
C PRO A 2 6.15 -13.41 -10.87
N ILE A 3 5.52 -13.07 -12.00
CA ILE A 3 5.06 -11.71 -12.30
C ILE A 3 3.93 -11.35 -11.34
N ALA A 4 4.07 -10.25 -10.61
CA ALA A 4 2.99 -9.73 -9.77
C ALA A 4 2.11 -8.83 -10.63
N ARG A 5 1.10 -9.37 -11.30
CA ARG A 5 0.21 -8.54 -12.13
C ARG A 5 -0.73 -7.71 -11.24
N CYS A 6 -0.94 -6.45 -11.63
CA CYS A 6 -1.99 -5.63 -11.05
C CYS A 6 -3.35 -6.37 -11.16
N PRO A 7 -4.06 -6.63 -10.05
CA PRO A 7 -5.30 -7.40 -10.08
C PRO A 7 -6.42 -6.67 -10.83
N ARG A 8 -6.33 -5.33 -10.95
CA ARG A 8 -7.31 -4.50 -11.64
C ARG A 8 -7.11 -4.49 -13.17
N CYS A 9 -5.94 -4.07 -13.66
CA CYS A 9 -5.71 -3.94 -15.11
C CYS A 9 -5.09 -5.19 -15.76
N ARG A 10 -4.49 -6.09 -14.97
CA ARG A 10 -3.75 -7.30 -15.41
C ARG A 10 -2.54 -7.04 -16.33
N ALA A 11 -2.34 -5.81 -16.81
CA ALA A 11 -1.30 -5.44 -17.75
C ALA A 11 0.04 -5.12 -17.05
N GLU A 12 0.01 -4.36 -15.95
CA GLU A 12 1.25 -3.92 -15.29
C GLU A 12 1.80 -4.99 -14.32
N ASP A 13 3.13 -5.14 -14.33
CA ASP A 13 3.85 -5.83 -13.26
C ASP A 13 4.14 -4.83 -12.13
N ILE A 14 3.59 -5.10 -10.95
CA ILE A 14 3.68 -4.22 -9.78
C ILE A 14 4.81 -4.61 -8.84
N SER A 15 5.69 -5.52 -9.25
CA SER A 15 6.74 -6.09 -8.39
C SER A 15 7.64 -5.06 -7.72
N ALA A 16 7.82 -3.89 -8.32
CA ALA A 16 8.62 -2.78 -7.79
C ALA A 16 7.85 -1.44 -7.69
N ASP A 17 6.56 -1.42 -8.02
CA ASP A 17 5.72 -0.20 -8.01
C ASP A 17 4.30 -0.47 -7.49
N ALA A 18 4.23 -1.30 -6.45
CA ALA A 18 2.97 -1.63 -5.79
C ALA A 18 2.44 -0.44 -4.99
N HIS A 19 1.13 -0.23 -5.07
CA HIS A 19 0.40 0.78 -4.32
C HIS A 19 -0.69 0.10 -3.49
N PRO A 20 -0.70 0.25 -2.16
CA PRO A 20 -1.69 -0.39 -1.31
C PRO A 20 -3.02 0.34 -1.41
N THR A 21 -4.07 -0.40 -1.69
CA THR A 21 -5.48 0.02 -1.62
C THR A 21 -6.25 -1.06 -0.86
N ARG A 22 -7.58 -0.94 -0.81
CA ARG A 22 -8.45 -1.86 -0.08
C ARG A 22 -9.63 -2.27 -0.92
N LEU A 23 -10.14 -3.46 -0.64
CA LEU A 23 -11.43 -3.94 -1.13
C LEU A 23 -12.34 -4.21 0.05
N LEU A 24 -13.64 -4.16 -0.19
CA LEU A 24 -14.62 -4.71 0.74
C LEU A 24 -14.99 -6.12 0.27
N GLN A 25 -14.63 -7.14 1.06
CA GLN A 25 -14.92 -8.54 0.79
C GLN A 25 -15.73 -9.11 1.95
N ASN A 26 -16.98 -9.53 1.69
CA ASN A 26 -17.89 -10.06 2.70
C ASN A 26 -18.02 -9.15 3.94
N GLY A 27 -18.09 -7.83 3.72
CA GLY A 27 -18.17 -6.83 4.80
C GLY A 27 -16.84 -6.56 5.53
N GLN A 28 -15.73 -7.19 5.11
CA GLN A 28 -14.40 -6.98 5.68
C GLN A 28 -13.51 -6.17 4.74
N THR A 29 -12.75 -5.24 5.30
CA THR A 29 -11.73 -4.48 4.56
C THR A 29 -10.49 -5.35 4.37
N VAL A 30 -10.11 -5.61 3.12
CA VAL A 30 -8.95 -6.44 2.76
C VAL A 30 -7.95 -5.59 1.96
N PRO A 31 -6.66 -5.53 2.36
CA PRO A 31 -5.65 -4.81 1.60
C PRO A 31 -5.35 -5.54 0.29
N VAL A 32 -5.17 -4.78 -0.78
CA VAL A 32 -4.69 -5.28 -2.09
C VAL A 32 -3.65 -4.32 -2.65
N PHE A 33 -2.81 -4.81 -3.55
CA PHE A 33 -1.79 -4.01 -4.21
C PHE A 33 -2.14 -3.83 -5.68
N VAL A 34 -2.09 -2.60 -6.17
CA VAL A 34 -2.37 -2.22 -7.56
C VAL A 34 -1.21 -1.40 -8.12
N CYS A 35 -1.20 -1.18 -9.43
CA CYS A 35 -0.23 -0.26 -10.04
C CYS A 35 -0.60 1.21 -9.76
N CYS A 36 0.36 2.12 -9.94
CA CYS A 36 0.17 3.56 -9.78
C CYS A 36 -1.04 4.09 -10.58
N ASN A 37 -1.23 3.65 -11.82
CA ASN A 37 -2.34 4.07 -12.69
C ASN A 37 -3.71 3.58 -12.18
N CYS A 38 -3.75 2.45 -11.49
CA CYS A 38 -4.98 1.88 -10.95
C CYS A 38 -5.28 2.34 -9.52
N PHE A 39 -4.34 2.98 -8.82
CA PHE A 39 -4.50 3.35 -7.41
C PHE A 39 -5.68 4.27 -7.16
N ARG A 40 -5.80 5.38 -7.90
CA ARG A 40 -6.90 6.33 -7.73
C ARG A 40 -8.28 5.71 -8.05
N PRO A 41 -8.46 5.00 -9.19
CA PRO A 41 -9.69 4.26 -9.44
C PRO A 41 -10.03 3.24 -8.34
N ALA A 42 -9.04 2.48 -7.85
CA ALA A 42 -9.28 1.45 -6.84
C ALA A 42 -9.70 2.03 -5.49
N GLU A 43 -9.08 3.13 -5.02
CA GLU A 43 -9.53 3.80 -3.79
C GLU A 43 -10.94 4.39 -3.94
N LEU A 44 -11.31 4.90 -5.14
CA LEU A 44 -12.67 5.37 -5.40
C LEU A 44 -13.68 4.21 -5.37
N GLU A 45 -13.37 3.08 -6.00
CA GLU A 45 -14.18 1.85 -5.93
C GLU A 45 -14.36 1.38 -4.48
N PHE A 46 -13.31 1.44 -3.67
CA PHE A 46 -13.39 1.12 -2.25
C PHE A 46 -14.31 2.09 -1.48
N GLN A 47 -14.20 3.39 -1.75
CA GLN A 47 -15.06 4.39 -1.13
C GLN A 47 -16.55 4.14 -1.48
N ILE A 48 -16.85 3.88 -2.75
CA ILE A 48 -18.22 3.54 -3.20
C ILE A 48 -18.72 2.27 -2.50
N ALA A 49 -17.88 1.25 -2.36
CA ALA A 49 -18.24 0.02 -1.65
C ALA A 49 -18.53 0.28 -0.15
N CYS A 50 -17.74 1.14 0.51
CA CYS A 50 -17.99 1.57 1.88
C CYS A 50 -19.35 2.25 2.02
N GLU A 51 -19.64 3.21 1.14
CA GLU A 51 -20.91 3.94 1.12
C GLU A 51 -22.11 3.01 0.93
N ALA A 52 -22.03 2.09 -0.04
CA ALA A 52 -23.08 1.12 -0.33
C ALA A 52 -23.38 0.16 0.84
N ASN A 53 -22.40 -0.08 1.72
CA ASN A 53 -22.53 -0.99 2.85
C ASN A 53 -22.64 -0.26 4.20
N GLN A 54 -22.82 1.07 4.20
CA GLN A 54 -22.89 1.89 5.41
C GLN A 54 -21.66 1.75 6.32
N ILE A 55 -20.49 1.48 5.73
CA ILE A 55 -19.21 1.38 6.44
C ILE A 55 -18.51 2.75 6.36
N PRO A 56 -18.02 3.32 7.48
CA PRO A 56 -17.29 4.58 7.43
C PRO A 56 -15.99 4.47 6.63
N TYR A 57 -15.90 5.20 5.52
CA TYR A 57 -14.66 5.31 4.76
C TYR A 57 -13.60 6.11 5.53
N ARG A 58 -12.36 5.60 5.52
CA ARG A 58 -11.17 6.31 5.99
C ARG A 58 -9.98 6.02 5.07
N PRO A 59 -9.16 7.01 4.71
CA PRO A 59 -7.88 6.77 4.03
C PRO A 59 -6.99 5.85 4.86
N LEU A 60 -6.19 5.01 4.20
CA LEU A 60 -5.23 4.15 4.87
C LEU A 60 -4.16 5.01 5.54
N ALA A 61 -3.84 4.72 6.80
CA ALA A 61 -2.80 5.47 7.50
C ALA A 61 -1.45 5.24 6.82
N ILE A 62 -0.67 6.31 6.59
CA ILE A 62 0.60 6.23 5.86
C ILE A 62 1.53 5.16 6.43
N ARG A 63 1.66 5.06 7.76
CA ARG A 63 2.52 4.02 8.37
C ARG A 63 1.99 2.61 8.16
N GLU A 64 0.68 2.43 8.08
CA GLU A 64 0.07 1.14 7.75
C GLU A 64 0.33 0.79 6.28
N SER A 65 0.14 1.74 5.37
CA SER A 65 0.52 1.60 3.95
C SER A 65 1.98 1.18 3.78
N LEU A 66 2.90 1.82 4.49
CA LEU A 66 4.33 1.49 4.46
C LEU A 66 4.62 0.09 5.01
N ARG A 67 3.92 -0.35 6.07
CA ARG A 67 4.08 -1.71 6.62
C ARG A 67 3.60 -2.77 5.64
N LEU A 68 2.43 -2.56 5.02
CA LEU A 68 1.93 -3.46 3.97
C LEU A 68 2.91 -3.56 2.80
N LEU A 69 3.46 -2.44 2.35
CA LEU A 69 4.47 -2.41 1.28
C LEU A 69 5.76 -3.12 1.68
N ARG A 70 6.24 -2.93 2.90
CA ARG A 70 7.42 -3.64 3.41
C ARG A 70 7.20 -5.15 3.35
N ASP A 71 6.05 -5.62 3.83
CA ASP A 71 5.76 -7.05 3.90
C ASP A 71 5.59 -7.64 2.49
N PHE A 72 4.97 -6.90 1.56
CA PHE A 72 4.95 -7.23 0.14
C PHE A 72 6.36 -7.34 -0.46
N TYR A 73 7.19 -6.30 -0.33
CA TYR A 73 8.53 -6.29 -0.93
C TYR A 73 9.48 -7.30 -0.28
N ARG A 74 9.32 -7.63 1.01
CA ARG A 74 10.04 -8.75 1.64
C ARG A 74 9.71 -10.09 0.99
N ALA A 75 8.43 -10.35 0.74
CA ALA A 75 8.02 -11.58 0.04
C ALA A 75 8.55 -11.61 -1.41
N ARG A 76 8.54 -10.46 -2.10
CA ARG A 76 9.12 -10.34 -3.45
C ARG A 76 10.63 -10.58 -3.46
N HIS A 77 11.35 -9.93 -2.55
CA HIS A 77 12.80 -10.06 -2.41
C HIS A 77 13.20 -11.51 -2.09
N ALA A 78 12.47 -12.18 -1.18
CA ALA A 78 12.72 -13.60 -0.90
C ALA A 78 12.54 -14.50 -2.14
N ALA A 79 11.58 -14.18 -3.01
CA ALA A 79 11.33 -14.92 -4.24
C ALA A 79 12.29 -14.56 -5.38
N SER A 80 12.95 -13.41 -5.33
CA SER A 80 13.89 -12.92 -6.36
C SER A 80 14.93 -11.99 -5.73
N PRO A 81 15.94 -12.55 -5.03
CA PRO A 81 16.90 -11.77 -4.25
C PRO A 81 17.79 -10.84 -5.09
N ASP A 82 18.01 -11.20 -6.36
CA ASP A 82 18.89 -10.47 -7.27
C ASP A 82 18.18 -9.35 -8.05
N ASP A 83 16.89 -9.08 -7.78
CA ASP A 83 16.16 -7.99 -8.44
C ASP A 83 16.49 -6.63 -7.78
N PRO A 84 17.25 -5.75 -8.45
CA PRO A 84 17.68 -4.48 -7.87
C PRO A 84 16.52 -3.49 -7.67
N TYR A 85 15.43 -3.62 -8.44
CA TYR A 85 14.27 -2.73 -8.29
C TYR A 85 13.49 -3.07 -7.02
N VAL A 86 13.29 -4.36 -6.76
CA VAL A 86 12.66 -4.84 -5.52
C VAL A 86 13.52 -4.49 -4.31
N ALA A 87 14.84 -4.70 -4.40
CA ALA A 87 15.78 -4.35 -3.33
C ALA A 87 15.76 -2.84 -3.03
N GLY A 88 15.77 -2.00 -4.06
CA GLY A 88 15.69 -0.55 -3.92
C GLY A 88 14.37 -0.08 -3.29
N ALA A 89 13.24 -0.64 -3.74
CA ALA A 89 11.92 -0.34 -3.18
C ALA A 89 11.82 -0.74 -1.70
N LEU A 90 12.31 -1.92 -1.33
CA LEU A 90 12.33 -2.38 0.05
C LEU A 90 13.16 -1.45 0.95
N ALA A 91 14.37 -1.08 0.51
CA ALA A 91 15.25 -0.19 1.24
C ALA A 91 14.62 1.20 1.47
N ASP A 92 13.94 1.76 0.45
CA ASP A 92 13.24 3.05 0.61
C ASP A 92 12.11 2.97 1.65
N ILE A 93 11.32 1.89 1.63
CA ILE A 93 10.23 1.69 2.58
C ILE A 93 10.76 1.51 4.01
N GLU A 94 11.81 0.72 4.20
CA GLU A 94 12.42 0.52 5.52
C GLU A 94 13.03 1.82 6.07
N ARG A 95 13.68 2.62 5.20
CA ARG A 95 14.16 3.96 5.53
C ARG A 95 13.04 4.91 5.94
N ARG A 96 11.90 4.91 5.23
CA ARG A 96 10.75 5.76 5.61
C ARG A 96 10.12 5.31 6.93
N LEU A 97 10.07 4.01 7.19
CA LEU A 97 9.53 3.46 8.43
C LEU A 97 10.40 3.77 9.65
N SER A 98 11.72 3.92 9.48
CA SER A 98 12.64 4.30 10.55
C SER A 98 12.56 5.78 10.94
N ILE A 99 11.90 6.62 10.15
CA ILE A 99 11.65 8.02 10.52
C ILE A 99 10.63 8.02 11.67
N GLU A 100 11.06 8.52 12.83
CA GLU A 100 10.17 8.69 13.98
C GLU A 100 9.05 9.69 13.67
N PRO A 101 7.83 9.49 14.21
CA PRO A 101 6.82 10.52 14.09
C PRO A 101 7.32 11.79 14.79
N VAL A 102 7.22 12.94 14.11
CA VAL A 102 7.50 14.22 14.75
C VAL A 102 6.55 14.36 15.93
N GLY A 103 7.10 14.42 17.15
CA GLY A 103 6.32 14.65 18.35
C GLY A 103 5.51 15.94 18.19
N ARG A 104 4.25 15.92 18.60
CA ARG A 104 3.41 17.13 18.60
C ARG A 104 4.13 18.16 19.45
N ALA A 105 4.60 19.25 18.85
CA ALA A 105 5.18 20.35 19.61
C ALA A 105 4.15 20.76 20.69
N PRO A 106 4.57 20.95 21.95
CA PRO A 106 3.68 21.49 22.96
C PRO A 106 3.12 22.81 22.43
N LYS A 107 1.80 23.02 22.59
CA LYS A 107 1.21 24.33 22.33
C LYS A 107 2.01 25.32 23.17
N LEU A 108 2.64 26.29 22.53
CA LEU A 108 3.12 27.48 23.19
C LEU A 108 1.85 28.22 23.64
N ASP A 109 1.46 28.00 24.89
CA ASP A 109 0.46 28.84 25.53
C ASP A 109 1.07 30.23 25.66
N ALA A 110 0.45 31.19 24.98
CA ALA A 110 0.74 32.62 25.05
C ALA A 110 -0.39 33.33 25.78
#